data_AF-A0A7Y8JBG1-F1
#
_entry.id   AF-A0A7Y8JBG1-F1
#
_cell.length_a   1.000
_cell.length_b   1.000
_cell.length_c   1.000
_cell.angle_alpha   90.00
_cell.angle_beta   90.00
_cell.angle_gamma   90.00
#
_symmetry.space_group_name_H-M   'P 1'
#
loop_
_entity.id
_entity.type
_entity.pdbx_description
1 polymer ?
#
loop_
_entity_poly.entity_id
_entity_poly.type
_entity_poly.pdbx_seq_one_letter_code
_entity_poly.pdbx_strand_id
1 'polypeptide(L)'
;MSRPLMLMAIALLALPLLAWAMPHLELEVRLDPATRQFSAQATLSDPQGLKGVHLGQEFEITELKLDDQPAKSRRWRDGTRKIEIAYRGTLKPTPALDHREVLAQRGGTASPEGSFLPASSGWYPDPGALFTHRVTLHLPAGQKGLVPGTLVEESDTPQGYRAVFDFPHPADALELMAGPYVVSERSLKLADKTVRIRTWFHPELKDFAQAYLDDSARYLERYSKLIGPYPFGMFSVVSSPTPTGYGMPTLTYLGRDVIRLPFIRATSLGHEVLHNWWGNGVYPDWQSGNWSEGLTTFMADYAYKEEEGEAAAREMRLGWLRDYAAVPPSEDFALTDFRSRHHGIASIIGYGKAAMVFLMLRDRIGKDAFERGLKLFWQRHRFKTAGWRDLEAAFVEASGQPLREFFRTWVEQPGAPPFKGSDPDFRIWRRVDPQVFPPILREVFVAPKAAVVVTAAALIEPAQALSQRLLDAKAAPIGTILPAQGPLLIIGLSADIDGWLAKNGLPARPFPPRGTAQVWAGRDAKQRPYVVIAAQDAGALLALQRALPHYGRQSWLIFEGPRAADKGVWPPGEEKS
;
A
#
# COMPACT_ATOMS: atom_id res chain seq x y z
N MET A 1 -34.92 -15.02 65.30
CA MET A 1 -35.06 -14.29 64.02
C MET A 1 -33.72 -13.70 63.68
N SER A 2 -32.96 -14.41 62.85
CA SER A 2 -31.52 -14.21 62.66
C SER A 2 -31.28 -13.79 61.22
N ARG A 3 -30.74 -12.60 61.00
CA ARG A 3 -30.27 -12.13 59.69
C ARG A 3 -28.92 -12.77 59.37
N PRO A 4 -28.67 -13.29 58.15
CA PRO A 4 -27.32 -13.59 57.72
C PRO A 4 -26.70 -12.39 57.00
N LEU A 5 -25.44 -12.16 57.32
CA LEU A 5 -24.51 -11.23 56.71
C LEU A 5 -23.57 -12.02 55.78
N MET A 6 -23.17 -11.36 54.69
CA MET A 6 -21.88 -11.51 53.98
C MET A 6 -21.64 -12.76 53.10
N LEU A 7 -21.37 -12.54 51.81
CA LEU A 7 -20.00 -12.40 51.27
C LEU A 7 -20.07 -12.07 49.78
N MET A 8 -19.70 -10.84 49.42
CA MET A 8 -19.49 -10.42 48.03
C MET A 8 -18.01 -10.64 47.72
N ALA A 9 -17.72 -11.62 46.86
CA ALA A 9 -16.37 -11.90 46.41
C ALA A 9 -15.93 -10.82 45.40
N ILE A 10 -15.00 -9.97 45.82
CA ILE A 10 -14.28 -9.06 44.91
C ILE A 10 -13.11 -9.86 44.33
N ALA A 11 -13.24 -10.29 43.08
CA ALA A 11 -12.12 -10.83 42.31
C ALA A 11 -11.26 -9.65 41.82
N LEU A 12 -10.22 -9.29 42.60
CA LEU A 12 -9.12 -8.47 42.10
C LEU A 12 -8.31 -9.32 41.10
N LEU A 13 -8.54 -9.11 39.81
CA LEU A 13 -7.61 -9.53 38.76
C LEU A 13 -6.36 -8.66 38.86
N ALA A 14 -5.34 -9.19 39.54
CA ALA A 14 -3.99 -8.63 39.48
C ALA A 14 -3.43 -8.84 38.06
N LEU A 15 -3.48 -7.80 37.24
CA LEU A 15 -2.68 -7.70 36.01
C LEU A 15 -1.20 -7.76 36.40
N PRO A 16 -0.36 -8.58 35.74
CA PRO A 16 1.06 -8.57 36.01
C PRO A 16 1.62 -7.22 35.55
N LEU A 17 2.09 -6.41 36.51
CA LEU A 17 2.94 -5.24 36.30
C LEU A 17 4.29 -5.67 35.73
N LEU A 18 4.31 -6.20 34.51
CA LEU A 18 5.48 -6.07 33.66
C LEU A 18 5.51 -4.60 33.25
N ALA A 19 6.33 -3.80 33.93
CA ALA A 19 6.60 -2.44 33.52
C ALA A 19 6.97 -2.47 32.03
N TRP A 20 6.12 -1.90 31.18
CA TRP A 20 6.38 -1.89 29.75
C TRP A 20 7.69 -1.14 29.51
N ALA A 21 8.63 -1.75 28.79
CA ALA A 21 9.91 -1.10 28.47
C ALA A 21 9.75 0.08 27.48
N MET A 22 8.53 0.38 27.07
CA MET A 22 8.15 1.35 26.05
C MET A 22 6.77 1.95 26.38
N PRO A 23 6.35 3.02 25.68
CA PRO A 23 5.03 3.58 25.85
C PRO A 23 3.91 2.55 25.68
N HIS A 24 2.87 2.67 26.49
CA HIS A 24 1.65 1.91 26.36
C HIS A 24 0.40 2.78 26.42
N LEU A 25 -0.52 2.48 25.52
CA LEU A 25 -1.79 3.15 25.38
C LEU A 25 -2.96 2.22 25.75
N GLU A 26 -3.61 2.50 26.86
CA GLU A 26 -4.96 1.99 27.12
C GLU A 26 -5.98 3.00 26.59
N LEU A 27 -6.95 2.54 25.80
CA LEU A 27 -7.87 3.42 25.09
C LEU A 27 -9.29 2.82 25.07
N GLU A 28 -10.27 3.55 25.57
CA GLU A 28 -11.69 3.23 25.42
C GLU A 28 -12.36 4.23 24.47
N VAL A 29 -12.97 3.74 23.40
CA VAL A 29 -13.53 4.53 22.31
C VAL A 29 -15.02 4.24 22.17
N ARG A 30 -15.81 5.29 22.01
CA ARG A 30 -17.21 5.24 21.57
C ARG A 30 -17.32 5.95 20.23
N LEU A 31 -17.82 5.23 19.23
CA LEU A 31 -18.05 5.75 17.88
C LEU A 31 -19.48 5.43 17.46
N ASP A 32 -20.23 6.47 17.10
CA ASP A 32 -21.50 6.33 16.40
C ASP A 32 -21.31 6.76 14.93
N PRO A 33 -21.27 5.79 13.99
CA PRO A 33 -21.07 6.11 12.58
C PRO A 33 -22.19 6.94 11.94
N ALA A 34 -23.42 6.88 12.46
CA ALA A 34 -24.56 7.60 11.89
C ALA A 34 -24.55 9.08 12.29
N THR A 35 -24.31 9.36 13.58
CA THR A 35 -24.20 10.74 14.07
C THR A 35 -22.80 11.33 13.89
N ARG A 36 -21.80 10.49 13.57
CA ARG A 36 -20.37 10.80 13.48
C ARG A 36 -19.77 11.28 14.80
N GLN A 37 -20.47 11.05 15.91
CA GLN A 37 -19.99 11.39 17.23
C GLN A 37 -18.90 10.41 17.65
N PHE A 38 -17.80 10.97 18.12
CA PHE A 38 -16.65 10.24 18.62
C PHE A 38 -16.31 10.75 20.02
N SER A 39 -16.00 9.82 20.92
CA SER A 39 -15.41 10.14 22.22
C SER A 39 -14.46 9.04 22.63
N ALA A 40 -13.43 9.42 23.39
CA ALA A 40 -12.46 8.47 23.89
C ALA A 40 -11.91 8.90 25.26
N GLN A 41 -11.54 7.88 26.04
CA GLN A 41 -10.76 8.02 27.25
C GLN A 41 -9.49 7.21 27.08
N ALA A 42 -8.34 7.82 27.32
CA ALA A 42 -7.06 7.19 27.12
C ALA A 42 -6.16 7.37 28.34
N THR A 43 -5.38 6.32 28.63
CA THR A 43 -4.23 6.37 29.53
C THR A 43 -2.99 6.01 28.73
N LEU A 44 -2.11 6.99 28.52
CA LEU A 44 -0.80 6.79 27.91
C LEU A 44 0.26 6.81 28.99
N SER A 45 1.05 5.75 29.10
CA SER A 45 2.11 5.63 30.11
C SER A 45 3.44 5.24 29.50
N ASP A 46 4.53 5.85 29.95
CA ASP A 46 5.91 5.47 29.60
C ASP A 46 6.79 5.53 30.86
N PRO A 47 7.31 4.39 31.36
CA PRO A 47 8.21 4.38 32.51
C PRO A 47 9.49 5.20 32.33
N GLN A 48 9.94 5.42 31.09
CA GLN A 48 11.12 6.23 30.76
C GLN A 48 10.79 7.73 30.66
N GLY A 49 9.50 8.07 30.65
CA GLY A 49 9.00 9.43 30.44
C GLY A 49 8.76 9.74 28.97
N LEU A 50 7.58 10.28 28.69
CA LEU A 50 7.15 10.67 27.36
C LEU A 50 7.95 11.89 26.87
N LYS A 51 8.29 11.88 25.57
CA LYS A 51 8.96 12.99 24.87
C LYS A 51 8.00 13.96 24.17
N GLY A 52 6.73 13.61 24.15
CA GLY A 52 5.68 14.37 23.47
C GLY A 52 4.46 13.49 23.22
N VAL A 53 3.33 14.14 23.00
CA VAL A 53 2.10 13.48 22.57
C VAL A 53 1.45 14.28 21.47
N HIS A 54 1.07 13.60 20.39
CA HIS A 54 0.27 14.19 19.34
C HIS A 54 -1.19 13.75 19.46
N LEU A 55 -2.09 14.72 19.53
CA LEU A 55 -3.53 14.53 19.40
C LEU A 55 -4.05 15.64 18.47
N GLY A 56 -4.92 15.28 17.52
CA GLY A 56 -5.54 16.20 16.57
C GLY A 56 -6.18 17.40 17.28
N GLN A 57 -6.06 18.59 16.68
CA GLN A 57 -6.63 19.82 17.25
C GLN A 57 -8.15 19.86 17.15
N GLU A 58 -8.73 19.06 16.26
CA GLU A 58 -10.17 18.91 16.06
C GLU A 58 -10.88 18.21 17.24
N PHE A 59 -10.14 17.51 18.10
CA PHE A 59 -10.70 16.84 19.26
C PHE A 59 -10.73 17.77 20.48
N GLU A 60 -11.91 18.01 21.03
CA GLU A 60 -12.07 18.77 22.27
C GLU A 60 -11.63 17.91 23.46
N ILE A 61 -10.64 18.37 24.22
CA ILE A 61 -10.21 17.71 25.46
C ILE A 61 -11.17 18.13 26.57
N THR A 62 -11.85 17.16 27.19
CA THR A 62 -12.81 17.37 28.27
C THR A 62 -12.20 17.13 29.64
N GLU A 63 -11.21 16.24 29.75
CA GLU A 63 -10.44 16.00 30.96
C GLU A 63 -8.99 15.72 30.60
N LEU A 64 -8.05 16.22 31.41
CA LEU A 64 -6.63 15.95 31.25
C LEU A 64 -5.94 15.91 32.62
N LYS A 65 -5.18 14.84 32.86
CA LYS A 65 -4.25 14.71 33.99
C LYS A 65 -2.87 14.34 33.47
N LEU A 66 -1.85 14.97 34.03
CA LEU A 66 -0.44 14.67 33.81
C LEU A 66 0.13 14.22 35.15
N ASP A 67 0.62 12.98 35.23
CA ASP A 67 1.12 12.37 36.47
C ASP A 67 0.15 12.57 37.65
N ASP A 68 -1.12 12.20 37.41
CA ASP A 68 -2.26 12.31 38.32
C ASP A 68 -2.66 13.75 38.72
N GLN A 69 -2.02 14.79 38.15
CA GLN A 69 -2.36 16.19 38.40
C GLN A 69 -3.21 16.79 37.27
N PRO A 70 -4.34 17.47 37.57
CA PRO A 70 -5.15 18.12 36.55
C PRO A 70 -4.35 19.15 35.73
N ALA A 71 -4.52 19.12 34.41
CA ALA A 71 -3.92 20.08 33.48
C ALA A 71 -4.97 20.66 32.53
N LYS A 72 -4.76 21.92 32.10
CA LYS A 72 -5.71 22.66 31.24
C LYS A 72 -5.17 22.93 29.82
N SER A 73 -3.92 22.58 29.56
CA SER A 73 -3.26 22.89 28.30
C SER A 73 -2.71 21.63 27.65
N ARG A 74 -2.75 21.57 26.31
CA ARG A 74 -2.06 20.59 25.46
C ARG A 74 -0.51 20.69 25.51
N ARG A 75 0.04 21.39 26.49
CA ARG A 75 1.49 21.50 26.70
C ARG A 75 1.92 20.36 27.60
N TRP A 76 2.55 19.37 26.99
CA TRP A 76 3.17 18.23 27.67
C TRP A 76 4.50 18.67 28.27
N ARG A 77 4.91 18.07 29.39
CA ARG A 77 6.24 18.28 29.96
C ARG A 77 7.10 17.08 29.58
N ASP A 78 8.32 17.32 29.13
CA ASP A 78 9.29 16.25 28.91
C ASP A 78 9.48 15.46 30.20
N GLY A 79 9.38 14.13 30.10
CA GLY A 79 9.50 13.23 31.24
C GLY A 79 8.20 12.92 31.98
N THR A 80 7.05 13.46 31.54
CA THR A 80 5.73 13.02 32.03
C THR A 80 5.60 11.51 31.82
N ARG A 81 5.27 10.77 32.88
CA ARG A 81 5.22 9.30 32.84
C ARG A 81 3.85 8.76 32.54
N LYS A 82 2.81 9.51 32.91
CA LYS A 82 1.41 9.11 32.72
C LYS A 82 0.55 10.29 32.27
N ILE A 83 -0.26 10.07 31.24
CA ILE A 83 -1.26 11.00 30.74
C ILE A 83 -2.60 10.29 30.75
N GLU A 84 -3.56 10.85 31.48
CA GLU A 84 -4.97 10.45 31.38
C GLU A 84 -5.72 11.57 30.67
N ILE A 85 -6.41 11.23 29.59
CA ILE A 85 -7.06 12.20 28.73
C ILE A 85 -8.42 11.69 28.26
N ALA A 86 -9.45 12.52 28.43
CA ALA A 86 -10.76 12.32 27.85
C ALA A 86 -11.02 13.40 26.81
N TYR A 87 -11.53 13.01 25.65
CA TYR A 87 -11.73 13.91 24.52
C TYR A 87 -12.87 13.44 23.62
N ARG A 88 -13.41 14.36 22.84
CA ARG A 88 -14.54 14.12 21.93
C ARG A 88 -14.44 14.95 20.66
N GLY A 89 -15.19 14.56 19.64
CA GLY A 89 -15.26 15.31 18.40
C GLY A 89 -16.38 14.81 17.49
N THR A 90 -16.63 15.57 16.42
CA THR A 90 -17.50 15.13 15.33
C THR A 90 -16.64 14.82 14.11
N LEU A 91 -16.67 13.57 13.65
CA LEU A 91 -15.89 13.13 12.50
C LEU A 91 -16.47 13.67 11.19
N LYS A 92 -15.61 13.76 10.17
CA LYS A 92 -16.04 14.11 8.82
C LYS A 92 -16.87 12.97 8.21
N PRO A 93 -17.82 13.25 7.30
CA PRO A 93 -18.53 12.19 6.61
C PRO A 93 -17.55 11.39 5.74
N THR A 94 -17.75 10.08 5.59
CA THR A 94 -16.96 9.25 4.68
C THR A 94 -17.18 9.71 3.23
N PRO A 95 -16.15 10.21 2.54
CA PRO A 95 -16.28 10.72 1.19
C PRO A 95 -16.41 9.59 0.15
N ALA A 96 -17.06 9.90 -0.97
CA ALA A 96 -17.00 9.08 -2.17
C ALA A 96 -15.70 9.42 -2.93
N LEU A 97 -14.62 8.68 -2.64
CA LEU A 97 -13.28 8.93 -3.20
C LEU A 97 -12.89 7.94 -4.28
N ASP A 98 -11.91 8.33 -5.10
CA ASP A 98 -11.09 7.39 -5.87
C ASP A 98 -9.77 7.02 -5.16
N HIS A 99 -9.04 6.07 -5.75
CA HIS A 99 -7.80 5.52 -5.19
C HIS A 99 -6.73 6.57 -4.82
N ARG A 100 -6.56 7.65 -5.59
CA ARG A 100 -5.52 8.66 -5.32
C ARG A 100 -5.92 9.57 -4.16
N GLU A 101 -7.19 9.92 -4.10
CA GLU A 101 -7.73 10.79 -3.05
C GLU A 101 -7.71 10.10 -1.68
N VAL A 102 -7.86 8.77 -1.65
CA VAL A 102 -7.75 7.97 -0.42
C VAL A 102 -6.37 8.11 0.24
N LEU A 103 -5.29 8.11 -0.55
CA LEU A 103 -3.91 8.28 -0.03
C LEU A 103 -3.66 9.69 0.51
N ALA A 104 -4.40 10.69 0.02
CA ALA A 104 -4.31 12.07 0.48
C ALA A 104 -5.19 12.35 1.71
N GLN A 105 -6.08 11.43 2.07
CA GLN A 105 -7.00 11.60 3.19
C GLN A 105 -6.23 11.49 4.51
N ARG A 106 -6.07 12.64 5.18
CA ARG A 106 -5.40 12.69 6.49
C ARG A 106 -6.37 12.57 7.66
N GLY A 107 -7.63 12.99 7.50
CA GLY A 107 -8.61 13.07 8.58
C GLY A 107 -9.48 11.82 8.70
N GLY A 108 -9.90 11.54 9.93
CA GLY A 108 -10.81 10.43 10.25
C GLY A 108 -12.22 10.71 9.78
N THR A 109 -12.88 9.68 9.27
CA THR A 109 -14.25 9.76 8.74
C THR A 109 -15.14 8.70 9.31
N ALA A 110 -16.44 9.02 9.37
CA ALA A 110 -17.46 8.10 9.79
C ALA A 110 -18.70 8.17 8.90
N SER A 111 -19.26 7.01 8.59
CA SER A 111 -20.58 6.83 8.01
C SER A 111 -21.13 5.45 8.35
N PRO A 112 -22.47 5.23 8.29
CA PRO A 112 -23.07 3.90 8.49
C PRO A 112 -22.53 2.82 7.54
N GLU A 113 -22.10 3.22 6.35
CA GLU A 113 -21.53 2.34 5.32
C GLU A 113 -20.05 2.03 5.59
N GLY A 114 -19.40 2.76 6.47
CA GLY A 114 -18.05 2.48 6.93
C GLY A 114 -17.31 3.70 7.43
N SER A 115 -16.56 3.52 8.50
CA SER A 115 -15.73 4.52 9.17
C SER A 115 -14.28 4.11 9.13
N PHE A 116 -13.38 5.09 8.99
CA PHE A 116 -11.94 4.87 8.99
C PHE A 116 -11.24 6.04 9.66
N LEU A 117 -10.47 5.75 10.70
CA LEU A 117 -9.64 6.70 11.41
C LEU A 117 -8.18 6.25 11.25
N PRO A 118 -7.45 6.76 10.25
CA PRO A 118 -6.03 6.46 10.10
C PRO A 118 -5.22 7.15 11.20
N ALA A 119 -4.03 6.66 11.52
CA ALA A 119 -3.17 7.30 12.53
C ALA A 119 -2.88 8.78 12.21
N SER A 120 -2.78 9.13 10.93
CA SER A 120 -2.58 10.51 10.46
C SER A 120 -3.69 11.49 10.88
N SER A 121 -4.86 11.00 11.33
CA SER A 121 -5.94 11.85 11.79
C SER A 121 -5.77 12.31 13.23
N GLY A 122 -4.72 11.87 13.93
CA GLY A 122 -4.47 12.24 15.32
C GLY A 122 -5.64 11.90 16.25
N TRP A 123 -6.35 10.80 15.98
CA TRP A 123 -7.55 10.42 16.74
C TRP A 123 -7.26 9.76 18.09
N TYR A 124 -6.00 9.43 18.36
CA TYR A 124 -5.51 8.89 19.61
C TYR A 124 -4.29 9.71 20.09
N PRO A 125 -3.95 9.70 21.38
CA PRO A 125 -2.73 10.34 21.89
C PRO A 125 -1.51 9.54 21.46
N ASP A 126 -0.92 9.91 20.33
CA ASP A 126 0.26 9.28 19.74
C ASP A 126 1.54 9.67 20.51
N PRO A 127 2.30 8.72 21.06
CA PRO A 127 3.55 9.00 21.79
C PRO A 127 4.73 9.40 20.91
N GLY A 128 4.62 9.36 19.57
CA GLY A 128 5.69 9.68 18.64
C GLY A 128 6.87 8.71 18.65
N ALA A 129 6.64 7.50 19.17
CA ALA A 129 7.59 6.39 19.27
C ALA A 129 6.83 5.07 19.15
N LEU A 130 7.55 3.95 18.95
CA LEU A 130 6.91 2.64 18.99
C LEU A 130 6.22 2.43 20.35
N PHE A 131 5.01 1.90 20.34
CA PHE A 131 4.19 1.72 21.54
C PHE A 131 3.46 0.38 21.53
N THR A 132 2.88 0.02 22.67
CA THR A 132 1.93 -1.10 22.78
C THR A 132 0.54 -0.54 23.09
N HIS A 133 -0.53 -1.28 22.82
CA HIS A 133 -1.87 -0.77 23.10
C HIS A 133 -2.88 -1.83 23.49
N ARG A 134 -3.88 -1.39 24.24
CA ARG A 134 -5.11 -2.12 24.52
C ARG A 134 -6.31 -1.21 24.28
N VAL A 135 -7.17 -1.58 23.33
CA VAL A 135 -8.28 -0.75 22.88
C VAL A 135 -9.60 -1.44 23.16
N THR A 136 -10.51 -0.76 23.86
CA THR A 136 -11.91 -1.13 24.00
C THR A 136 -12.75 -0.27 23.06
N LEU A 137 -13.53 -0.91 22.20
CA LEU A 137 -14.43 -0.25 21.25
C LEU A 137 -15.88 -0.45 21.67
N HIS A 138 -16.68 0.60 21.50
CA HIS A 138 -18.12 0.61 21.68
C HIS A 138 -18.79 1.24 20.45
N LEU A 139 -19.70 0.50 19.83
CA LEU A 139 -20.44 0.92 18.64
C LEU A 139 -21.94 0.59 18.80
N PRO A 140 -22.84 1.31 18.11
CA PRO A 140 -24.26 0.99 18.09
C PRO A 140 -24.54 -0.36 17.43
N ALA A 141 -25.73 -0.93 17.68
CA ALA A 141 -26.14 -2.22 17.12
C ALA A 141 -26.11 -2.18 15.57
N GLY A 142 -25.64 -3.26 14.95
CA GLY A 142 -25.46 -3.36 13.50
C GLY A 142 -24.16 -2.75 12.96
N GLN A 143 -23.33 -2.16 13.82
CA GLN A 143 -21.97 -1.71 13.49
C GLN A 143 -20.95 -2.54 14.25
N LYS A 144 -19.87 -2.92 13.59
CA LYS A 144 -18.74 -3.63 14.19
C LYS A 144 -17.47 -2.86 13.92
N GLY A 145 -16.53 -2.91 14.86
CA GLY A 145 -15.26 -2.20 14.77
C GLY A 145 -14.07 -3.07 15.13
N LEU A 146 -12.92 -2.69 14.59
CA LEU A 146 -11.63 -3.28 14.90
C LEU A 146 -10.48 -2.28 14.78
N VAL A 147 -9.39 -2.61 15.46
CA VAL A 147 -8.06 -1.99 15.34
C VAL A 147 -7.02 -3.11 15.15
N PRO A 148 -5.79 -2.80 14.67
CA PRO A 148 -4.67 -3.74 14.72
C PRO A 148 -4.50 -4.31 16.13
N GLY A 149 -4.45 -5.63 16.28
CA GLY A 149 -4.51 -6.25 17.61
C GLY A 149 -5.03 -7.67 17.61
N THR A 150 -4.84 -8.37 18.72
CA THR A 150 -5.54 -9.62 19.01
C THR A 150 -6.87 -9.32 19.69
N LEU A 151 -7.99 -9.77 19.12
CA LEU A 151 -9.30 -9.72 19.77
C LEU A 151 -9.33 -10.61 21.01
N VAL A 152 -9.50 -9.99 22.18
CA VAL A 152 -9.53 -10.65 23.49
C VAL A 152 -10.97 -10.87 23.96
N GLU A 153 -11.83 -9.88 23.76
CA GLU A 153 -13.26 -9.94 24.11
C GLU A 153 -14.09 -9.39 22.95
N GLU A 154 -15.25 -9.99 22.71
CA GLU A 154 -16.22 -9.53 21.71
C GLU A 154 -17.64 -9.81 22.23
N SER A 155 -18.51 -8.81 22.11
CA SER A 155 -19.93 -8.89 22.41
C SER A 155 -20.69 -8.13 21.33
N ASP A 156 -21.61 -8.81 20.64
CA ASP A 156 -22.45 -8.25 19.59
C ASP A 156 -23.90 -8.56 19.95
N THR A 157 -24.62 -7.54 20.44
CA THR A 157 -25.99 -7.70 20.95
C THR A 157 -26.92 -6.60 20.42
N PRO A 158 -28.24 -6.71 20.60
CA PRO A 158 -29.16 -5.62 20.25
C PRO A 158 -28.89 -4.28 20.96
N GLN A 159 -28.10 -4.28 22.03
CA GLN A 159 -27.69 -3.07 22.75
C GLN A 159 -26.47 -2.38 22.13
N GLY A 160 -25.73 -3.06 21.27
CA GLY A 160 -24.52 -2.55 20.64
C GLY A 160 -23.43 -3.60 20.50
N TYR A 161 -22.33 -3.16 19.90
CA TYR A 161 -21.11 -3.93 19.75
C TYR A 161 -20.05 -3.42 20.73
N ARG A 162 -19.42 -4.34 21.45
CA ARG A 162 -18.25 -4.08 22.28
C ARG A 162 -17.14 -5.07 21.93
N ALA A 163 -15.93 -4.58 21.73
CA ALA A 163 -14.76 -5.44 21.51
C ALA A 163 -13.52 -4.90 22.21
N VAL A 164 -12.64 -5.79 22.66
CA VAL A 164 -11.35 -5.45 23.26
C VAL A 164 -10.24 -6.06 22.42
N PHE A 165 -9.33 -5.22 21.94
CA PHE A 165 -8.15 -5.60 21.17
C PHE A 165 -6.89 -5.32 21.99
N ASP A 166 -5.99 -6.30 22.04
CA ASP A 166 -4.71 -6.21 22.74
C ASP A 166 -3.56 -6.39 21.76
N PHE A 167 -2.60 -5.48 21.76
CA PHE A 167 -1.40 -5.54 20.93
C PHE A 167 -0.17 -5.33 21.82
N PRO A 168 0.36 -6.42 22.41
CA PRO A 168 1.50 -6.37 23.34
C PRO A 168 2.84 -6.32 22.60
N HIS A 169 2.85 -5.82 21.36
CA HIS A 169 4.01 -5.71 20.50
C HIS A 169 4.22 -4.24 20.11
N PRO A 170 5.46 -3.83 19.81
CA PRO A 170 5.73 -2.52 19.22
C PRO A 170 4.84 -2.26 18.01
N ALA A 171 4.12 -1.15 18.00
CA ALA A 171 3.33 -0.59 16.91
C ALA A 171 3.83 0.82 16.61
N ASP A 172 3.89 1.20 15.34
CA ASP A 172 4.22 2.54 14.86
C ASP A 172 2.99 3.41 14.56
N ALA A 173 1.81 2.80 14.52
CA ALA A 173 0.54 3.44 14.23
C ALA A 173 -0.65 2.67 14.84
N LEU A 174 -1.79 3.36 14.96
CA LEU A 174 -3.06 2.76 15.35
C LEU A 174 -4.20 3.28 14.46
N GLU A 175 -4.81 2.37 13.71
CA GLU A 175 -5.97 2.65 12.87
C GLU A 175 -7.24 2.01 13.42
N LEU A 176 -8.38 2.66 13.19
CA LEU A 176 -9.70 2.14 13.54
C LEU A 176 -10.56 2.03 12.28
N MET A 177 -11.12 0.85 12.07
CA MET A 177 -12.12 0.57 11.05
C MET A 177 -13.44 0.20 11.71
N ALA A 178 -14.55 0.68 11.18
CA ALA A 178 -15.88 0.25 11.59
C ALA A 178 -16.84 0.19 10.40
N GLY A 179 -17.83 -0.71 10.46
CA GLY A 179 -18.82 -0.84 9.41
C GLY A 179 -19.85 -1.94 9.69
N PRO A 180 -20.80 -2.15 8.77
CA PRO A 180 -21.87 -3.14 8.89
C PRO A 180 -21.38 -4.54 8.51
N TYR A 181 -20.32 -5.00 9.17
CA TYR A 181 -19.60 -6.21 8.77
C TYR A 181 -20.35 -7.51 9.10
N VAL A 182 -20.42 -8.39 8.10
CA VAL A 182 -20.61 -9.83 8.27
C VAL A 182 -19.23 -10.44 8.51
N VAL A 183 -19.08 -11.10 9.66
CA VAL A 183 -17.81 -11.65 10.11
C VAL A 183 -17.79 -13.17 9.92
N SER A 184 -16.72 -13.68 9.34
CA SER A 184 -16.46 -15.12 9.27
C SER A 184 -15.08 -15.40 9.83
N GLU A 185 -14.89 -16.57 10.43
CA GLU A 185 -13.68 -16.93 11.14
C GLU A 185 -13.28 -18.38 10.88
N ARG A 186 -11.97 -18.63 10.89
CA ARG A 186 -11.40 -19.97 11.04
C ARG A 186 -10.23 -19.95 12.01
N SER A 187 -9.96 -21.09 12.62
CA SER A 187 -8.69 -21.34 13.31
C SER A 187 -7.68 -21.97 12.35
N LEU A 188 -6.44 -21.52 12.38
CA LEU A 188 -5.30 -22.08 11.66
C LEU A 188 -4.28 -22.58 12.67
N LYS A 189 -3.89 -23.86 12.59
CA LYS A 189 -2.81 -24.40 13.39
C LYS A 189 -1.48 -24.26 12.63
N LEU A 190 -0.64 -23.34 13.08
CA LEU A 190 0.76 -23.24 12.65
C LEU A 190 1.63 -24.17 13.51
N ALA A 191 2.92 -24.28 13.17
CA ALA A 191 3.86 -25.18 13.85
C ALA A 191 4.03 -24.87 15.35
N ASP A 192 3.97 -23.58 15.72
CA ASP A 192 4.25 -23.10 17.08
C ASP A 192 3.01 -22.59 17.83
N LYS A 193 1.90 -22.31 17.11
CA LYS A 193 0.70 -21.70 17.70
C LYS A 193 -0.55 -21.93 16.86
N THR A 194 -1.70 -21.62 17.44
CA THR A 194 -2.96 -21.43 16.68
C THR A 194 -3.18 -19.95 16.42
N VAL A 195 -3.55 -19.61 15.18
CA VAL A 195 -3.86 -18.26 14.72
C VAL A 195 -5.34 -18.19 14.35
N ARG A 196 -6.05 -17.15 14.79
CA ARG A 196 -7.42 -16.86 14.34
C ARG A 196 -7.37 -16.05 13.04
N ILE A 197 -8.09 -16.48 12.01
CA ILE A 197 -8.20 -15.74 10.75
C ILE A 197 -9.64 -15.28 10.60
N ARG A 198 -9.87 -13.99 10.38
CA ARG A 198 -11.21 -13.42 10.19
C ARG A 198 -11.35 -12.67 8.88
N THR A 199 -12.57 -12.62 8.35
CA THR A 199 -12.97 -11.66 7.31
C THR A 199 -14.04 -10.74 7.87
N TRP A 200 -13.90 -9.44 7.65
CA TRP A 200 -14.84 -8.39 8.05
C TRP A 200 -15.42 -7.74 6.80
N PHE A 201 -16.44 -8.40 6.26
CA PHE A 201 -16.94 -8.09 4.92
C PHE A 201 -18.28 -7.37 4.98
N HIS A 202 -18.45 -6.35 4.14
CA HIS A 202 -19.77 -5.78 3.92
C HIS A 202 -20.74 -6.89 3.45
N PRO A 203 -22.04 -6.79 3.73
CA PRO A 203 -22.98 -7.90 3.52
C PRO A 203 -22.98 -8.47 2.09
N GLU A 204 -22.79 -7.62 1.09
CA GLU A 204 -22.71 -7.96 -0.34
C GLU A 204 -21.44 -8.72 -0.74
N LEU A 205 -20.48 -8.90 0.17
CA LEU A 205 -19.22 -9.62 -0.02
C LEU A 205 -19.13 -10.90 0.81
N LYS A 206 -20.17 -11.25 1.59
CA LYS A 206 -20.15 -12.42 2.50
C LYS A 206 -19.75 -13.72 1.80
N ASP A 207 -20.13 -13.90 0.54
CA ASP A 207 -19.87 -15.13 -0.22
C ASP A 207 -18.40 -15.27 -0.64
N PHE A 208 -17.59 -14.21 -0.53
CA PHE A 208 -16.14 -14.27 -0.73
C PHE A 208 -15.38 -14.73 0.53
N ALA A 209 -16.01 -14.74 1.69
CA ALA A 209 -15.35 -14.93 2.99
C ALA A 209 -14.50 -16.21 3.03
N GLN A 210 -15.10 -17.36 2.71
CA GLN A 210 -14.42 -18.66 2.78
C GLN A 210 -13.16 -18.69 1.91
N ALA A 211 -13.26 -18.15 0.70
CA ALA A 211 -12.16 -18.12 -0.25
C ALA A 211 -10.97 -17.27 0.25
N TYR A 212 -11.24 -16.12 0.88
CA TYR A 212 -10.21 -15.29 1.50
C TYR A 212 -9.63 -15.91 2.77
N LEU A 213 -10.44 -16.62 3.56
CA LEU A 213 -9.97 -17.37 4.72
C LEU A 213 -9.02 -18.52 4.31
N ASP A 214 -9.31 -19.22 3.21
CA ASP A 214 -8.47 -20.27 2.64
C ASP A 214 -7.13 -19.74 2.11
N ASP A 215 -7.16 -18.67 1.33
CA ASP A 215 -5.93 -18.09 0.80
C ASP A 215 -5.06 -17.45 1.89
N SER A 216 -5.67 -16.74 2.85
CA SER A 216 -4.93 -16.17 3.99
C SER A 216 -4.24 -17.26 4.80
N ALA A 217 -4.90 -18.40 5.03
CA ALA A 217 -4.30 -19.52 5.74
C ALA A 217 -3.08 -20.09 4.99
N ARG A 218 -3.22 -20.32 3.69
CA ARG A 218 -2.15 -20.81 2.82
C ARG A 218 -0.94 -19.87 2.81
N TYR A 219 -1.16 -18.55 2.72
CA TYR A 219 -0.06 -17.57 2.76
C TYR A 219 0.62 -17.51 4.13
N LEU A 220 -0.14 -17.55 5.22
CA LEU A 220 0.42 -17.57 6.58
C LEU A 220 1.30 -18.81 6.80
N GLU A 221 0.86 -19.99 6.36
CA GLU A 221 1.66 -21.22 6.44
C GLU A 221 2.95 -21.13 5.60
N ARG A 222 2.82 -20.67 4.34
CA ARG A 222 3.94 -20.49 3.42
C ARG A 222 5.04 -19.63 4.03
N TYR A 223 4.69 -18.44 4.50
CA TYR A 223 5.67 -17.48 5.02
C TYR A 223 6.20 -17.88 6.39
N SER A 224 5.37 -18.53 7.22
CA SER A 224 5.84 -19.11 8.48
C SER A 224 6.95 -20.13 8.27
N LYS A 225 6.85 -20.96 7.21
CA LYS A 225 7.88 -21.94 6.84
C LYS A 225 9.13 -21.28 6.26
N LEU A 226 8.96 -20.26 5.42
CA LEU A 226 10.05 -19.61 4.69
C LEU A 226 10.90 -18.70 5.59
N ILE A 227 10.26 -17.91 6.45
CA ILE A 227 10.89 -16.83 7.23
C ILE A 227 11.02 -17.20 8.71
N GLY A 228 9.98 -17.81 9.27
CA GLY A 228 9.90 -18.13 10.69
C GLY A 228 8.52 -17.78 11.27
N PRO A 229 8.28 -18.09 12.56
CA PRO A 229 6.95 -18.06 13.16
C PRO A 229 6.20 -16.75 12.92
N TYR A 230 4.93 -16.85 12.52
CA TYR A 230 4.04 -15.69 12.38
C TYR A 230 4.02 -14.90 13.69
N PRO A 231 4.18 -13.55 13.66
CA PRO A 231 4.39 -12.83 14.90
C PRO A 231 3.15 -12.71 15.79
N PHE A 232 1.95 -12.75 15.22
CA PHE A 232 0.71 -12.37 15.91
C PHE A 232 -0.18 -13.57 16.26
N GLY A 233 -1.25 -13.32 17.02
CA GLY A 233 -2.29 -14.30 17.37
C GLY A 233 -3.46 -14.35 16.38
N MET A 234 -3.56 -13.37 15.48
CA MET A 234 -4.62 -13.31 14.48
C MET A 234 -4.23 -12.59 13.20
N PHE A 235 -4.99 -12.86 12.14
CA PHE A 235 -4.98 -12.12 10.89
C PHE A 235 -6.40 -11.79 10.40
N SER A 236 -6.66 -10.58 9.92
CA SER A 236 -7.98 -10.18 9.40
C SER A 236 -7.90 -9.62 7.98
N VAL A 237 -8.89 -9.94 7.13
CA VAL A 237 -9.13 -9.23 5.87
C VAL A 237 -10.38 -8.38 6.04
N VAL A 238 -10.25 -7.07 5.84
CA VAL A 238 -11.31 -6.10 6.14
C VAL A 238 -11.71 -5.40 4.85
N SER A 239 -13.00 -5.31 4.60
CA SER A 239 -13.51 -4.61 3.42
C SER A 239 -13.74 -3.12 3.71
N SER A 240 -13.35 -2.27 2.77
CA SER A 240 -13.43 -0.81 2.87
C SER A 240 -14.49 -0.23 1.95
N PRO A 241 -15.26 0.77 2.40
CA PRO A 241 -16.18 1.48 1.54
C PRO A 241 -15.48 2.27 0.43
N THR A 242 -14.21 2.64 0.62
CA THR A 242 -13.39 3.39 -0.32
C THR A 242 -12.44 2.46 -1.08
N PRO A 243 -11.98 2.87 -2.27
CA PRO A 243 -11.06 2.07 -3.07
C PRO A 243 -9.64 2.14 -2.48
N THR A 244 -9.38 1.33 -1.46
CA THR A 244 -8.11 1.31 -0.71
C THR A 244 -7.40 -0.05 -0.75
N GLY A 245 -6.12 -0.07 -0.40
CA GLY A 245 -5.32 -1.26 -0.11
C GLY A 245 -4.22 -0.92 0.89
N TYR A 246 -4.41 -1.32 2.15
CA TYR A 246 -3.45 -1.08 3.24
C TYR A 246 -3.14 -2.38 3.98
N GLY A 247 -1.86 -2.68 4.18
CA GLY A 247 -1.37 -3.73 5.08
C GLY A 247 -1.01 -3.14 6.44
N MET A 248 -1.60 -3.67 7.51
CA MET A 248 -1.33 -3.27 8.88
C MET A 248 -0.89 -4.49 9.70
N PRO A 249 -0.28 -4.33 10.89
CA PRO A 249 -0.10 -5.46 11.79
C PRO A 249 -1.44 -6.17 12.00
N THR A 250 -1.45 -7.51 11.90
CA THR A 250 -2.64 -8.37 12.09
C THR A 250 -3.75 -8.25 11.04
N LEU A 251 -3.67 -7.38 10.03
CA LEU A 251 -4.77 -7.26 9.07
C LEU A 251 -4.39 -6.61 7.73
N THR A 252 -5.27 -6.77 6.74
CA THR A 252 -5.26 -5.98 5.50
C THR A 252 -6.64 -5.36 5.26
N TYR A 253 -6.67 -4.11 4.79
CA TYR A 253 -7.87 -3.34 4.51
C TYR A 253 -7.98 -3.05 3.00
N LEU A 254 -9.00 -3.63 2.36
CA LEU A 254 -9.16 -3.65 0.91
C LEU A 254 -10.51 -3.10 0.48
N GLY A 255 -10.54 -2.29 -0.58
CA GLY A 255 -11.77 -1.76 -1.15
C GLY A 255 -12.77 -2.85 -1.55
N ARG A 256 -14.08 -2.59 -1.38
CA ARG A 256 -15.14 -3.53 -1.74
C ARG A 256 -15.06 -4.01 -3.19
N ASP A 257 -14.78 -3.10 -4.12
CA ASP A 257 -14.65 -3.41 -5.54
C ASP A 257 -13.39 -4.22 -5.83
N VAL A 258 -12.32 -3.97 -5.06
CA VAL A 258 -11.05 -4.70 -5.17
C VAL A 258 -11.25 -6.15 -4.76
N ILE A 259 -11.96 -6.41 -3.64
CA ILE A 259 -12.17 -7.77 -3.13
C ILE A 259 -12.81 -8.70 -4.17
N ARG A 260 -13.65 -8.17 -5.06
CA ARG A 260 -14.36 -8.92 -6.12
C ARG A 260 -13.45 -9.36 -7.26
N LEU A 261 -12.28 -8.75 -7.42
CA LEU A 261 -11.39 -9.00 -8.54
C LEU A 261 -10.63 -10.33 -8.33
N PRO A 262 -10.74 -11.31 -9.27
CA PRO A 262 -10.18 -12.65 -9.08
C PRO A 262 -8.68 -12.68 -8.78
N PHE A 263 -7.90 -11.76 -9.37
CA PHE A 263 -6.45 -11.72 -9.22
C PHE A 263 -5.98 -11.30 -7.82
N ILE A 264 -6.82 -10.62 -7.03
CA ILE A 264 -6.44 -10.09 -5.72
C ILE A 264 -6.06 -11.22 -4.77
N ARG A 265 -6.87 -12.29 -4.75
CA ARG A 265 -6.59 -13.47 -3.92
C ARG A 265 -5.31 -14.20 -4.31
N ALA A 266 -5.02 -14.27 -5.61
CA ALA A 266 -3.88 -15.00 -6.15
C ALA A 266 -2.54 -14.25 -6.03
N THR A 267 -2.57 -12.92 -5.91
CA THR A 267 -1.35 -12.08 -5.92
C THR A 267 -1.32 -11.11 -4.75
N SER A 268 -2.13 -10.05 -4.80
CA SER A 268 -2.11 -8.96 -3.83
C SER A 268 -2.34 -9.40 -2.38
N LEU A 269 -3.28 -10.31 -2.11
CA LEU A 269 -3.52 -10.80 -0.76
C LEU A 269 -2.26 -11.44 -0.15
N GLY A 270 -1.51 -12.20 -0.95
CA GLY A 270 -0.26 -12.81 -0.49
C GLY A 270 0.83 -11.78 -0.20
N HIS A 271 0.87 -10.69 -0.97
CA HIS A 271 1.75 -9.54 -0.72
C HIS A 271 1.40 -8.85 0.60
N GLU A 272 0.12 -8.55 0.82
CA GLU A 272 -0.37 -7.91 2.04
C GLU A 272 -0.18 -8.79 3.30
N VAL A 273 -0.40 -10.10 3.19
CA VAL A 273 -0.12 -11.04 4.30
C VAL A 273 1.36 -11.02 4.64
N LEU A 274 2.25 -10.99 3.64
CA LEU A 274 3.70 -10.99 3.87
C LEU A 274 4.18 -9.74 4.61
N HIS A 275 3.49 -8.61 4.47
CA HIS A 275 3.85 -7.40 5.22
C HIS A 275 3.79 -7.59 6.75
N ASN A 276 3.11 -8.63 7.25
CA ASN A 276 3.13 -8.98 8.67
C ASN A 276 4.53 -9.41 9.16
N TRP A 277 5.42 -9.86 8.26
CA TRP A 277 6.84 -10.05 8.57
C TRP A 277 7.66 -8.80 8.19
N TRP A 278 7.44 -8.24 6.99
CA TRP A 278 8.23 -7.13 6.45
C TRP A 278 7.42 -5.84 6.36
N GLY A 279 7.75 -4.83 7.16
CA GLY A 279 6.93 -3.62 7.27
C GLY A 279 6.22 -3.54 8.62
N ASN A 280 5.50 -4.61 9.00
CA ASN A 280 4.73 -4.66 10.25
C ASN A 280 5.31 -5.62 11.30
N GLY A 281 6.30 -6.44 10.91
CA GLY A 281 7.01 -7.36 11.80
C GLY A 281 8.45 -6.92 12.04
N VAL A 282 9.15 -6.49 11.00
CA VAL A 282 10.40 -5.71 11.05
C VAL A 282 10.12 -4.39 10.35
N TYR A 283 10.30 -3.30 11.07
CA TYR A 283 9.99 -1.96 10.59
C TYR A 283 11.14 -1.45 9.71
N PRO A 284 10.87 -0.87 8.53
CA PRO A 284 11.92 -0.24 7.75
C PRO A 284 12.44 1.00 8.47
N ASP A 285 13.76 1.16 8.50
CA ASP A 285 14.36 2.46 8.78
C ASP A 285 14.13 3.38 7.59
N TRP A 286 13.07 4.19 7.67
CA TRP A 286 12.70 5.13 6.63
C TRP A 286 13.85 6.09 6.28
N GLN A 287 14.79 6.40 7.18
CA GLN A 287 15.93 7.26 6.84
C GLN A 287 16.91 6.58 5.90
N SER A 288 17.07 5.26 6.01
CA SER A 288 17.93 4.46 5.14
C SER A 288 17.22 3.87 3.93
N GLY A 289 15.90 4.03 3.80
CA GLY A 289 15.11 3.58 2.66
C GLY A 289 14.18 2.40 2.96
N ASN A 290 13.04 2.39 2.28
CA ASN A 290 12.02 1.36 2.46
C ASN A 290 12.35 0.09 1.67
N TRP A 291 13.05 -0.84 2.31
CA TRP A 291 13.41 -2.13 1.71
C TRP A 291 12.24 -3.13 1.68
N SER A 292 11.19 -2.93 2.48
CA SER A 292 10.15 -3.95 2.69
C SER A 292 9.31 -4.17 1.43
N GLU A 293 8.94 -3.11 0.72
CA GLU A 293 8.16 -3.18 -0.54
C GLU A 293 8.87 -4.07 -1.58
N GLY A 294 10.16 -3.84 -1.78
CA GLY A 294 10.98 -4.61 -2.71
C GLY A 294 11.12 -6.07 -2.33
N LEU A 295 11.36 -6.34 -1.03
CA LEU A 295 11.48 -7.70 -0.53
C LEU A 295 10.14 -8.45 -0.61
N THR A 296 9.03 -7.77 -0.29
CA THR A 296 7.68 -8.31 -0.40
C THR A 296 7.32 -8.60 -1.85
N THR A 297 7.58 -7.68 -2.79
CA THR A 297 7.39 -7.93 -4.24
C THR A 297 8.20 -9.13 -4.72
N PHE A 298 9.44 -9.29 -4.25
CA PHE A 298 10.26 -10.44 -4.62
C PHE A 298 9.68 -11.77 -4.08
N MET A 299 9.33 -11.81 -2.79
CA MET A 299 8.92 -13.04 -2.11
C MET A 299 7.45 -13.43 -2.32
N ALA A 300 6.61 -12.49 -2.74
CA ALA A 300 5.22 -12.72 -3.12
C ALA A 300 5.08 -12.69 -4.65
N ASP A 301 5.00 -11.50 -5.23
CA ASP A 301 4.59 -11.30 -6.62
C ASP A 301 5.48 -12.06 -7.62
N TYR A 302 6.80 -11.94 -7.48
CA TYR A 302 7.74 -12.62 -8.36
C TYR A 302 7.84 -14.10 -8.08
N ALA A 303 7.86 -14.52 -6.81
CA ALA A 303 7.85 -15.93 -6.44
C ALA A 303 6.63 -16.68 -7.01
N TYR A 304 5.45 -16.05 -7.06
CA TYR A 304 4.27 -16.65 -7.70
C TYR A 304 4.45 -16.79 -9.21
N LYS A 305 5.10 -15.82 -9.87
CA LYS A 305 5.44 -15.94 -11.29
C LYS A 305 6.49 -17.01 -11.57
N GLU A 306 7.45 -17.22 -10.67
CA GLU A 306 8.36 -18.37 -10.73
C GLU A 306 7.61 -19.70 -10.60
N GLU A 307 6.60 -19.77 -9.74
CA GLU A 307 5.75 -20.97 -9.57
C GLU A 307 4.83 -21.25 -10.76
N GLU A 308 4.36 -20.20 -11.44
CA GLU A 308 3.63 -20.32 -12.71
C GLU A 308 4.53 -20.86 -13.83
N GLY A 309 5.85 -20.59 -13.78
CA GLY A 309 6.87 -21.15 -14.66
C GLY A 309 7.86 -20.12 -15.19
N GLU A 310 8.96 -20.59 -15.79
CA GLU A 310 10.08 -19.73 -16.19
C GLU A 310 9.66 -18.63 -17.19
N ALA A 311 8.75 -18.94 -18.12
CA ALA A 311 8.25 -17.94 -19.07
C ALA A 311 7.53 -16.77 -18.35
N ALA A 312 6.68 -17.06 -17.36
CA ALA A 312 5.96 -16.04 -16.60
C ALA A 312 6.92 -15.20 -15.74
N ALA A 313 7.90 -15.85 -15.10
CA ALA A 313 8.95 -15.18 -14.35
C ALA A 313 9.81 -14.28 -15.24
N ARG A 314 10.20 -14.76 -16.42
CA ARG A 314 10.97 -14.01 -17.41
C ARG A 314 10.21 -12.79 -17.91
N GLU A 315 8.93 -12.93 -18.23
CA GLU A 315 8.09 -11.81 -18.66
C GLU A 315 7.94 -10.73 -17.58
N MET A 316 7.87 -11.12 -16.29
CA MET A 316 7.84 -10.14 -15.20
C MET A 316 9.14 -9.34 -15.11
N ARG A 317 10.30 -9.99 -15.21
CA ARG A 317 11.61 -9.33 -15.22
C ARG A 317 11.76 -8.40 -16.41
N LEU A 318 11.38 -8.87 -17.60
CA LEU A 318 11.35 -8.07 -18.81
C LEU A 318 10.47 -6.83 -18.63
N GLY A 319 9.31 -6.97 -18.01
CA GLY A 319 8.41 -5.86 -17.67
C GLY A 319 9.08 -4.82 -16.78
N TRP A 320 9.83 -5.23 -15.76
CA TRP A 320 10.57 -4.31 -14.89
C TRP A 320 11.71 -3.60 -15.63
N LEU A 321 12.47 -4.30 -16.47
CA LEU A 321 13.53 -3.67 -17.28
C LEU A 321 12.96 -2.68 -18.29
N ARG A 322 11.81 -3.00 -18.89
CA ARG A 322 11.09 -2.09 -19.80
C ARG A 322 10.58 -0.86 -19.08
N ASP A 323 9.98 -1.03 -17.90
CA ASP A 323 9.56 0.08 -17.05
C ASP A 323 10.76 0.99 -16.71
N TYR A 324 11.92 0.40 -16.37
CA TYR A 324 13.13 1.16 -16.06
C TYR A 324 13.75 1.87 -17.27
N ALA A 325 13.69 1.28 -18.46
CA ALA A 325 14.12 1.92 -19.69
C ALA A 325 13.37 3.24 -19.94
N ALA A 326 12.11 3.33 -19.49
CA ALA A 326 11.30 4.55 -19.55
C ALA A 326 11.66 5.63 -18.51
N VAL A 327 12.46 5.31 -17.48
CA VAL A 327 12.85 6.26 -16.44
C VAL A 327 13.98 7.16 -16.95
N PRO A 328 13.81 8.49 -17.02
CA PRO A 328 14.89 9.39 -17.41
C PRO A 328 16.08 9.31 -16.43
N PRO A 329 17.34 9.39 -16.89
CA PRO A 329 18.51 9.35 -16.01
C PRO A 329 18.52 10.41 -14.89
N SER A 330 17.89 11.57 -15.12
CA SER A 330 17.81 12.66 -14.13
C SER A 330 16.80 12.41 -13.01
N GLU A 331 15.90 11.44 -13.18
CA GLU A 331 14.84 11.10 -12.22
C GLU A 331 15.13 9.76 -11.50
N ASP A 332 16.25 9.11 -11.84
CA ASP A 332 16.70 7.88 -11.19
C ASP A 332 17.34 8.18 -9.83
N PHE A 333 17.09 7.33 -8.84
CA PHE A 333 17.55 7.51 -7.47
C PHE A 333 17.94 6.18 -6.81
N ALA A 334 18.69 6.25 -5.71
CA ALA A 334 19.16 5.07 -4.99
C ALA A 334 18.02 4.42 -4.18
N LEU A 335 18.08 3.11 -3.94
CA LEU A 335 17.08 2.45 -3.07
C LEU A 335 17.10 2.98 -1.64
N THR A 336 18.22 3.56 -1.21
CA THR A 336 18.32 4.27 0.08
C THR A 336 17.52 5.55 0.16
N ASP A 337 17.08 6.11 -0.98
CA ASP A 337 16.27 7.34 -1.05
C ASP A 337 14.78 7.02 -1.22
N PHE A 338 14.43 5.75 -1.49
CA PHE A 338 13.04 5.32 -1.60
C PHE A 338 12.35 5.40 -0.23
N ARG A 339 11.20 6.10 -0.17
CA ARG A 339 10.36 6.18 1.04
C ARG A 339 9.06 5.45 0.80
N SER A 340 8.22 5.98 -0.07
CA SER A 340 6.96 5.34 -0.42
C SER A 340 6.58 5.66 -1.86
N ARG A 341 5.53 5.00 -2.35
CA ARG A 341 5.04 5.21 -3.71
C ARG A 341 4.24 6.52 -3.81
N HIS A 342 4.94 7.61 -4.10
CA HIS A 342 4.29 8.89 -4.42
C HIS A 342 3.98 9.04 -5.92
N HIS A 343 4.77 8.40 -6.79
CA HIS A 343 4.69 8.50 -8.26
C HIS A 343 5.07 7.17 -8.95
N GLY A 344 4.84 7.05 -10.26
CA GLY A 344 5.19 5.89 -11.08
C GLY A 344 6.69 5.55 -11.06
N ILE A 345 7.59 6.54 -11.17
CA ILE A 345 9.05 6.31 -11.07
C ILE A 345 9.43 5.67 -9.72
N ALA A 346 8.86 6.17 -8.62
CA ALA A 346 9.11 5.60 -7.30
C ALA A 346 8.66 4.14 -7.20
N SER A 347 7.59 3.76 -7.90
CA SER A 347 7.18 2.35 -8.01
C SER A 347 8.17 1.50 -8.79
N ILE A 348 8.73 2.02 -9.89
CA ILE A 348 9.69 1.29 -10.73
C ILE A 348 10.96 0.98 -9.94
N ILE A 349 11.46 1.94 -9.16
CA ILE A 349 12.68 1.80 -8.38
C ILE A 349 12.40 1.03 -7.09
N GLY A 350 11.47 1.50 -6.25
CA GLY A 350 11.20 0.91 -4.92
C GLY A 350 10.66 -0.52 -4.94
N TYR A 351 10.03 -0.95 -6.04
CA TYR A 351 9.48 -2.31 -6.18
C TYR A 351 10.24 -3.10 -7.23
N GLY A 352 10.30 -2.59 -8.48
CA GLY A 352 10.92 -3.31 -9.61
C GLY A 352 12.42 -3.50 -9.45
N LYS A 353 13.18 -2.40 -9.30
CA LYS A 353 14.63 -2.47 -9.05
C LYS A 353 14.90 -3.27 -7.79
N ALA A 354 14.23 -2.95 -6.68
CA ALA A 354 14.45 -3.62 -5.40
C ALA A 354 14.23 -5.14 -5.49
N ALA A 355 13.15 -5.62 -6.12
CA ALA A 355 12.91 -7.04 -6.30
C ALA A 355 13.97 -7.72 -7.19
N MET A 356 14.42 -7.03 -8.25
CA MET A 356 15.55 -7.49 -9.07
C MET A 356 16.87 -7.55 -8.28
N VAL A 357 17.10 -6.63 -7.34
CA VAL A 357 18.26 -6.69 -6.45
C VAL A 357 18.20 -7.92 -5.55
N PHE A 358 17.05 -8.24 -4.97
CA PHE A 358 16.89 -9.47 -4.18
C PHE A 358 17.03 -10.75 -5.04
N LEU A 359 16.54 -10.74 -6.27
CA LEU A 359 16.77 -11.82 -7.23
C LEU A 359 18.27 -12.02 -7.50
N MET A 360 18.99 -10.96 -7.90
CA MET A 360 20.42 -11.01 -8.16
C MET A 360 21.22 -11.43 -6.92
N LEU A 361 20.78 -11.01 -5.73
CA LEU A 361 21.39 -11.42 -4.48
C LEU A 361 21.20 -12.92 -4.26
N ARG A 362 19.97 -13.44 -4.39
CA ARG A 362 19.66 -14.88 -4.28
C ARG A 362 20.49 -15.70 -5.26
N ASP A 363 20.63 -15.23 -6.51
CA ASP A 363 21.43 -15.91 -7.53
C ASP A 363 22.93 -15.92 -7.19
N ARG A 364 23.43 -14.83 -6.61
CA ARG A 364 24.85 -14.71 -6.19
C ARG A 364 25.19 -15.62 -5.01
N ILE A 365 24.35 -15.67 -3.99
CA ILE A 365 24.65 -16.39 -2.74
C ILE A 365 24.05 -17.80 -2.68
N GLY A 366 23.16 -18.13 -3.62
CA GLY A 366 22.39 -19.36 -3.64
C GLY A 366 21.13 -19.29 -2.78
N LYS A 367 20.10 -20.04 -3.20
CA LYS A 367 18.77 -20.06 -2.56
C LYS A 367 18.83 -20.41 -1.06
N ASP A 368 19.62 -21.40 -0.68
CA ASP A 368 19.69 -21.84 0.72
C ASP A 368 20.31 -20.78 1.64
N ALA A 369 21.37 -20.09 1.18
CA ALA A 369 21.96 -18.99 1.94
C ALA A 369 21.02 -17.79 2.01
N PHE A 370 20.28 -17.50 0.93
CA PHE A 370 19.27 -16.46 0.93
C PHE A 370 18.16 -16.74 1.95
N GLU A 371 17.59 -17.95 1.96
CA GLU A 371 16.56 -18.34 2.93
C GLU A 371 17.08 -18.31 4.37
N ARG A 372 18.32 -18.74 4.62
CA ARG A 372 18.95 -18.58 5.94
C ARG A 372 19.10 -17.10 6.33
N GLY A 373 19.49 -16.24 5.39
CA GLY A 373 19.61 -14.79 5.61
C GLY A 373 18.29 -14.16 6.02
N LEU A 374 17.18 -14.52 5.37
CA LEU A 374 15.84 -14.08 5.74
C LEU A 374 15.47 -14.50 7.18
N LYS A 375 15.76 -15.76 7.54
CA LYS A 375 15.51 -16.28 8.89
C LYS A 375 16.33 -15.56 9.95
N LEU A 376 17.63 -15.32 9.68
CA LEU A 376 18.50 -14.57 10.59
C LEU A 376 18.03 -13.13 10.77
N PHE A 377 17.65 -12.48 9.67
CA PHE A 377 17.14 -11.10 9.70
C PHE A 377 15.85 -11.02 10.54
N TRP A 378 14.90 -11.93 10.31
CA TRP A 378 13.68 -12.06 11.11
C TRP A 378 13.98 -12.25 12.60
N GLN A 379 14.84 -13.21 12.95
CA GLN A 379 15.15 -13.54 14.33
C GLN A 379 15.78 -12.36 15.11
N ARG A 380 16.60 -11.54 14.44
CA ARG A 380 17.33 -10.43 15.09
C ARG A 380 16.53 -9.13 15.19
N HIS A 381 15.71 -8.86 14.18
CA HIS A 381 15.07 -7.56 13.99
C HIS A 381 13.56 -7.59 14.16
N ARG A 382 12.94 -8.75 14.45
CA ARG A 382 11.52 -8.81 14.79
C ARG A 382 11.17 -7.79 15.89
N PHE A 383 10.18 -6.97 15.58
CA PHE A 383 9.68 -5.83 16.33
C PHE A 383 10.69 -4.71 16.60
N LYS A 384 11.63 -4.54 15.67
CA LYS A 384 12.61 -3.43 15.67
C LYS A 384 12.60 -2.75 14.32
N THR A 385 13.16 -1.54 14.29
CA THR A 385 13.52 -0.83 13.07
C THR A 385 14.84 -1.38 12.53
N ALA A 386 14.92 -1.62 11.22
CA ALA A 386 16.11 -2.13 10.54
C ALA A 386 16.27 -1.49 9.16
N GLY A 387 17.52 -1.26 8.74
CA GLY A 387 17.87 -0.70 7.44
C GLY A 387 18.51 -1.70 6.49
N TRP A 388 18.92 -1.22 5.32
CA TRP A 388 19.61 -2.05 4.31
C TRP A 388 20.92 -2.68 4.82
N ARG A 389 21.63 -2.04 5.76
CA ARG A 389 22.86 -2.58 6.35
C ARG A 389 22.62 -3.77 7.27
N ASP A 390 21.47 -3.82 7.94
CA ASP A 390 21.07 -4.97 8.75
C ASP A 390 20.73 -6.18 7.87
N LEU A 391 20.04 -5.94 6.75
CA LEU A 391 19.83 -6.96 5.71
C LEU A 391 21.16 -7.47 5.15
N GLU A 392 22.06 -6.56 4.77
CA GLU A 392 23.40 -6.91 4.30
C GLU A 392 24.12 -7.84 5.29
N ALA A 393 24.16 -7.46 6.58
CA ALA A 393 24.81 -8.24 7.62
C ALA A 393 24.23 -9.66 7.75
N ALA A 394 22.90 -9.80 7.69
CA ALA A 394 22.24 -11.10 7.74
C ALA A 394 22.60 -12.00 6.54
N PHE A 395 22.67 -11.43 5.33
CA PHE A 395 23.05 -12.19 4.13
C PHE A 395 24.56 -12.50 4.06
N VAL A 396 25.42 -11.61 4.55
CA VAL A 396 26.87 -11.87 4.67
C VAL A 396 27.11 -13.07 5.59
N GLU A 397 26.46 -13.09 6.75
CA GLU A 397 26.59 -14.21 7.68
C GLU A 397 26.03 -15.51 7.12
N ALA A 398 24.85 -15.47 6.50
CA ALA A 398 24.20 -16.66 5.97
C ALA A 398 24.98 -17.31 4.80
N SER A 399 25.69 -16.49 4.03
CA SER A 399 26.43 -16.92 2.83
C SER A 399 27.92 -17.14 3.06
N GLY A 400 28.50 -16.53 4.10
CA GLY A 400 29.95 -16.46 4.29
C GLY A 400 30.68 -15.61 3.23
N GLN A 401 29.95 -14.83 2.41
CA GLN A 401 30.52 -14.04 1.32
C GLN A 401 30.53 -12.54 1.65
N PRO A 402 31.55 -11.78 1.22
CA PRO A 402 31.52 -10.32 1.32
C PRO A 402 30.53 -9.75 0.28
N LEU A 403 29.51 -9.02 0.76
CA LEU A 403 28.44 -8.43 -0.06
C LEU A 403 28.48 -6.91 -0.15
N ARG A 404 29.46 -6.27 0.49
CA ARG A 404 29.57 -4.81 0.58
C ARG A 404 29.54 -4.11 -0.77
N GLU A 405 30.27 -4.66 -1.75
CA GLU A 405 30.27 -4.10 -3.11
C GLU A 405 28.90 -4.24 -3.78
N PHE A 406 28.24 -5.38 -3.59
CA PHE A 406 26.93 -5.63 -4.15
C PHE A 406 25.89 -4.60 -3.65
N PHE A 407 25.81 -4.39 -2.34
CA PHE A 407 24.88 -3.40 -1.77
C PHE A 407 25.26 -1.98 -2.15
N ARG A 408 26.56 -1.64 -2.18
CA ARG A 408 27.02 -0.33 -2.65
C ARG A 408 26.53 -0.04 -4.07
N THR A 409 26.73 -0.97 -5.00
CA THR A 409 26.39 -0.78 -6.41
C THR A 409 24.88 -0.75 -6.66
N TRP A 410 24.13 -1.66 -6.03
CA TRP A 410 22.74 -1.89 -6.42
C TRP A 410 21.71 -1.19 -5.52
N VAL A 411 22.09 -0.87 -4.28
CA VAL A 411 21.20 -0.26 -3.28
C VAL A 411 21.53 1.21 -3.04
N GLU A 412 22.80 1.54 -2.84
CA GLU A 412 23.24 2.89 -2.44
C GLU A 412 23.53 3.82 -3.61
N GLN A 413 23.50 3.33 -4.85
CA GLN A 413 23.72 4.13 -6.05
C GLN A 413 22.48 4.15 -6.97
N PRO A 414 22.16 5.31 -7.56
CA PRO A 414 21.18 5.38 -8.64
C PRO A 414 21.73 4.69 -9.88
N GLY A 415 20.86 4.42 -10.86
CA GLY A 415 21.30 3.86 -12.12
C GLY A 415 21.34 2.34 -12.15
N ALA A 416 21.90 1.86 -13.25
CA ALA A 416 22.32 0.49 -13.47
C ALA A 416 23.72 0.53 -14.12
N PRO A 417 24.71 -0.21 -13.61
CA PRO A 417 26.02 -0.33 -14.24
C PRO A 417 25.91 -0.79 -15.71
N PRO A 418 26.80 -0.30 -16.60
CA PRO A 418 26.88 -0.81 -17.96
C PRO A 418 27.08 -2.33 -17.98
N PHE A 419 26.26 -3.03 -18.74
CA PHE A 419 26.34 -4.49 -18.90
C PHE A 419 26.83 -4.84 -20.30
N LYS A 420 27.85 -5.71 -20.38
CA LYS A 420 28.34 -6.31 -21.62
C LYS A 420 28.26 -7.83 -21.45
N GLY A 421 27.35 -8.49 -22.16
CA GLY A 421 27.15 -9.93 -22.06
C GLY A 421 25.79 -10.37 -22.57
N SER A 422 25.54 -11.68 -22.53
CA SER A 422 24.23 -12.26 -22.81
C SER A 422 23.43 -12.41 -21.52
N ASP A 423 22.15 -12.04 -21.57
CA ASP A 423 21.19 -12.19 -20.47
C ASP A 423 19.81 -12.52 -21.07
N PRO A 424 19.64 -13.71 -21.67
CA PRO A 424 18.43 -14.09 -22.41
C PRO A 424 17.19 -14.19 -21.51
N ASP A 425 17.43 -14.35 -20.21
CA ASP A 425 16.42 -14.52 -19.16
C ASP A 425 16.19 -13.24 -18.34
N PHE A 426 16.84 -12.12 -18.68
CA PHE A 426 16.65 -10.82 -18.02
C PHE A 426 16.85 -10.85 -16.51
N ARG A 427 17.88 -11.55 -16.02
CA ARG A 427 18.15 -11.72 -14.59
C ARG A 427 18.99 -10.60 -14.00
N ILE A 428 19.55 -9.72 -14.83
CA ILE A 428 20.39 -8.61 -14.40
C ILE A 428 19.62 -7.29 -14.48
N TRP A 429 19.67 -6.49 -13.41
CA TRP A 429 19.18 -5.11 -13.48
C TRP A 429 20.09 -4.29 -14.39
N ARG A 430 19.57 -3.90 -15.56
CA ARG A 430 20.31 -3.13 -16.55
C ARG A 430 19.38 -2.20 -17.29
N ARG A 431 19.95 -1.11 -17.81
CA ARG A 431 19.24 -0.27 -18.77
C ARG A 431 19.31 -0.94 -20.13
N VAL A 432 18.16 -1.38 -20.63
CA VAL A 432 17.99 -1.86 -21.99
C VAL A 432 17.63 -0.67 -22.87
N ASP A 433 18.10 -0.64 -24.11
CA ASP A 433 17.72 0.42 -25.05
C ASP A 433 16.19 0.45 -25.19
N PRO A 434 15.50 1.57 -24.88
CA PRO A 434 14.06 1.65 -25.05
C PRO A 434 13.60 1.28 -26.48
N GLN A 435 14.45 1.49 -27.49
CA GLN A 435 14.14 1.22 -28.89
C GLN A 435 13.94 -0.27 -29.20
N VAL A 436 14.55 -1.19 -28.44
CA VAL A 436 14.30 -2.63 -28.62
C VAL A 436 12.95 -3.06 -28.04
N PHE A 437 12.33 -2.20 -27.21
CA PHE A 437 11.00 -2.47 -26.69
C PHE A 437 9.90 -1.83 -27.53
N PRO A 438 8.77 -2.52 -27.67
CA PRO A 438 7.57 -1.92 -28.23
C PRO A 438 7.14 -0.73 -27.36
N PRO A 439 6.67 0.40 -27.96
CA PRO A 439 6.25 1.55 -27.20
C PRO A 439 5.06 1.20 -26.30
N ILE A 440 5.14 1.61 -25.04
CA ILE A 440 4.05 1.46 -24.05
C ILE A 440 3.59 2.82 -23.52
N LEU A 441 2.36 2.88 -23.00
CA LEU A 441 1.76 4.13 -22.51
C LEU A 441 2.60 4.77 -21.39
N ARG A 442 3.24 3.94 -20.56
CA ARG A 442 4.06 4.36 -19.43
C ARG A 442 5.21 5.27 -19.82
N GLU A 443 5.78 5.10 -21.01
CA GLU A 443 6.87 5.97 -21.51
C GLU A 443 6.50 7.45 -21.49
N VAL A 444 5.24 7.78 -21.79
CA VAL A 444 4.73 9.15 -21.71
C VAL A 444 4.22 9.48 -20.31
N PHE A 445 3.59 8.53 -19.61
CA PHE A 445 3.00 8.80 -18.29
C PHE A 445 4.05 9.18 -17.24
N VAL A 446 5.25 8.58 -17.28
CA VAL A 446 6.34 8.89 -16.33
C VAL A 446 7.30 9.94 -16.86
N ALA A 447 7.11 10.41 -18.11
CA ALA A 447 8.04 11.35 -18.71
C ALA A 447 7.96 12.73 -18.03
N PRO A 448 9.12 13.31 -17.65
CA PRO A 448 9.16 14.65 -17.11
C PRO A 448 8.76 15.63 -18.22
N LYS A 449 7.87 16.56 -17.90
CA LYS A 449 7.39 17.60 -18.82
C LYS A 449 6.74 17.05 -20.10
N ALA A 450 6.08 15.89 -20.02
CA ALA A 450 5.23 15.44 -21.12
C ALA A 450 4.23 16.54 -21.50
N ALA A 451 4.21 16.91 -22.78
CA ALA A 451 3.33 17.95 -23.27
C ALA A 451 1.95 17.37 -23.58
N VAL A 452 0.91 18.05 -23.13
CA VAL A 452 -0.47 17.67 -23.39
C VAL A 452 -0.99 18.53 -24.54
N VAL A 453 -1.40 17.87 -25.63
CA VAL A 453 -1.90 18.52 -26.84
C VAL A 453 -3.32 18.05 -27.10
N VAL A 454 -4.24 18.98 -27.31
CA VAL A 454 -5.62 18.67 -27.69
C VAL A 454 -5.88 19.02 -29.16
N THR A 455 -6.71 18.24 -29.84
CA THR A 455 -7.09 18.54 -31.24
C THR A 455 -8.11 19.68 -31.35
N ALA A 456 -8.88 19.95 -30.30
CA ALA A 456 -9.89 20.99 -30.25
C ALA A 456 -9.92 21.70 -28.88
N ALA A 457 -10.20 23.00 -28.86
CA ALA A 457 -10.26 23.81 -27.64
C ALA A 457 -11.31 23.31 -26.62
N ALA A 458 -12.41 22.73 -27.11
CA ALA A 458 -13.46 22.15 -26.25
C ALA A 458 -12.96 20.97 -25.40
N LEU A 459 -11.81 20.36 -25.73
CA LEU A 459 -11.24 19.25 -24.98
C LEU A 459 -10.28 19.68 -23.87
N ILE A 460 -9.93 20.97 -23.76
CA ILE A 460 -8.91 21.45 -22.82
C ILE A 460 -9.25 21.05 -21.37
N GLU A 461 -10.45 21.33 -20.91
CA GLU A 461 -10.86 21.04 -19.53
C GLU A 461 -10.92 19.51 -19.24
N PRO A 462 -11.60 18.67 -20.04
CA PRO A 462 -11.54 17.22 -19.87
C PRO A 462 -10.12 16.64 -19.94
N ALA A 463 -9.28 17.14 -20.85
CA ALA A 463 -7.88 16.76 -20.99
C ALA A 463 -7.04 17.16 -19.78
N GLN A 464 -7.35 18.29 -19.14
CA GLN A 464 -6.68 18.72 -17.91
C GLN A 464 -6.96 17.78 -16.75
N ALA A 465 -8.23 17.46 -16.53
CA ALA A 465 -8.61 16.52 -15.49
C ALA A 465 -8.01 15.12 -15.73
N LEU A 466 -7.99 14.65 -16.98
CA LEU A 466 -7.39 13.36 -17.33
C LEU A 466 -5.86 13.36 -17.22
N SER A 467 -5.17 14.36 -17.74
CA SER A 467 -3.69 14.42 -17.70
C SER A 467 -3.14 14.52 -16.28
N GLN A 468 -3.81 15.23 -15.38
CA GLN A 468 -3.46 15.26 -13.95
C GLN A 468 -3.56 13.88 -13.29
N ARG A 469 -4.44 13.01 -13.80
CA ARG A 469 -4.61 11.62 -13.35
C ARG A 469 -3.61 10.66 -13.99
N LEU A 470 -3.09 10.98 -15.17
CA LEU A 470 -2.23 10.08 -15.94
C LEU A 470 -0.74 10.34 -15.72
N LEU A 471 -0.33 11.61 -15.73
CA LEU A 471 1.08 12.00 -15.73
C LEU A 471 1.65 12.05 -14.30
N ASP A 472 2.87 11.56 -14.13
CA ASP A 472 3.61 11.66 -12.87
C ASP A 472 4.08 13.09 -12.61
N ALA A 473 4.59 13.76 -13.65
CA ALA A 473 4.98 15.16 -13.59
C ALA A 473 3.75 16.07 -13.71
N LYS A 474 3.82 17.26 -13.09
CA LYS A 474 2.81 18.30 -13.29
C LYS A 474 2.69 18.60 -14.78
N ALA A 475 1.49 18.41 -15.34
CA ALA A 475 1.23 18.64 -16.75
C ALA A 475 1.63 20.08 -17.15
N ALA A 476 2.37 20.20 -18.25
CA ALA A 476 2.60 21.49 -18.90
C ALA A 476 1.26 22.12 -19.33
N PRO A 477 1.19 23.44 -19.57
CA PRO A 477 -0.02 24.07 -20.10
C PRO A 477 -0.52 23.34 -21.35
N ILE A 478 -1.82 23.02 -21.37
CA ILE A 478 -2.43 22.30 -22.49
C ILE A 478 -2.49 23.23 -23.70
N GLY A 479 -1.90 22.78 -24.79
CA GLY A 479 -1.87 23.50 -26.05
C GLY A 479 -2.67 22.81 -27.14
N THR A 480 -2.98 23.55 -28.21
CA THR A 480 -3.44 23.00 -29.49
C THR A 480 -2.30 22.88 -30.51
N ILE A 481 -1.13 23.45 -30.19
CA ILE A 481 0.06 23.45 -31.03
C ILE A 481 0.97 22.30 -30.59
N LEU A 482 1.41 21.49 -31.56
CA LEU A 482 2.35 20.40 -31.31
C LEU A 482 3.74 20.97 -31.01
N PRO A 483 4.33 20.69 -29.84
CA PRO A 483 5.67 21.18 -29.52
C PRO A 483 6.74 20.45 -30.36
N ALA A 484 7.87 21.11 -30.56
CA ALA A 484 8.96 20.60 -31.40
C ALA A 484 9.74 19.44 -30.76
N GLN A 485 9.73 19.33 -29.43
CA GLN A 485 10.50 18.35 -28.66
C GLN A 485 9.70 17.87 -27.44
N GLY A 486 10.12 16.77 -26.84
CA GLY A 486 9.57 16.22 -25.60
C GLY A 486 8.42 15.22 -25.82
N PRO A 487 8.19 14.27 -24.89
CA PRO A 487 7.12 13.28 -24.99
C PRO A 487 5.73 13.91 -25.09
N LEU A 488 4.81 13.25 -25.81
CA LEU A 488 3.51 13.81 -26.17
C LEU A 488 2.34 12.99 -25.63
N LEU A 489 1.39 13.64 -24.97
CA LEU A 489 0.05 13.12 -24.72
C LEU A 489 -0.94 13.88 -25.61
N ILE A 490 -1.42 13.22 -26.65
CA ILE A 490 -2.33 13.79 -27.65
C ILE A 490 -3.74 13.32 -27.34
N ILE A 491 -4.69 14.24 -27.22
CA ILE A 491 -6.08 13.95 -26.86
C ILE A 491 -7.00 14.56 -27.93
N GLY A 492 -7.81 13.73 -28.57
CA GLY A 492 -8.71 14.18 -29.64
C GLY A 492 -9.99 13.39 -29.72
N LEU A 493 -10.91 13.85 -30.58
CA LEU A 493 -12.13 13.12 -30.85
C LEU A 493 -11.85 12.04 -31.90
N SER A 494 -12.55 10.91 -31.79
CA SER A 494 -12.37 9.80 -32.73
C SER A 494 -12.65 10.19 -34.18
N ALA A 495 -13.51 11.19 -34.40
CA ALA A 495 -13.87 11.70 -35.72
C ALA A 495 -12.79 12.60 -36.36
N ASP A 496 -11.95 13.28 -35.57
CA ASP A 496 -11.02 14.31 -36.08
C ASP A 496 -9.53 13.97 -35.88
N ILE A 497 -9.21 13.06 -34.96
CA ILE A 497 -7.83 12.71 -34.59
C ILE A 497 -7.00 12.21 -35.78
N ASP A 498 -7.58 11.42 -36.70
CA ASP A 498 -6.84 10.84 -37.82
C ASP A 498 -6.33 11.93 -38.78
N GLY A 499 -7.20 12.91 -39.09
CA GLY A 499 -6.82 14.06 -39.90
C GLY A 499 -5.80 14.96 -39.20
N TRP A 500 -5.94 15.13 -37.88
CA TRP A 500 -4.98 15.89 -37.08
C TRP A 500 -3.59 15.22 -37.04
N LEU A 501 -3.53 13.90 -36.86
CA LEU A 501 -2.28 13.13 -36.86
C LEU A 501 -1.57 13.24 -38.21
N ALA A 502 -2.31 13.05 -39.31
CA ALA A 502 -1.77 13.18 -40.67
C ALA A 502 -1.20 14.58 -40.94
N LYS A 503 -1.93 15.64 -40.55
CA LYS A 503 -1.49 17.04 -40.71
C LYS A 503 -0.19 17.34 -39.95
N ASN A 504 0.04 16.65 -38.84
CA ASN A 504 1.22 16.84 -38.00
C ASN A 504 2.33 15.81 -38.26
N GLY A 505 2.21 14.98 -39.30
CA GLY A 505 3.23 14.00 -39.68
C GLY A 505 3.41 12.87 -38.66
N LEU A 506 2.37 12.54 -37.89
CA LEU A 506 2.37 11.42 -36.94
C LEU A 506 1.77 10.16 -37.59
N PRO A 507 2.18 8.96 -37.15
CA PRO A 507 1.62 7.71 -37.67
C PRO A 507 0.10 7.63 -37.53
N ALA A 508 -0.56 7.00 -38.51
CA ALA A 508 -2.00 6.81 -38.53
C ALA A 508 -2.47 5.92 -37.37
N ARG A 509 -3.77 6.00 -37.05
CA ARG A 509 -4.40 5.14 -36.07
C ARG A 509 -4.16 3.66 -36.43
N PRO A 510 -3.72 2.82 -35.47
CA PRO A 510 -3.31 1.44 -35.76
C PRO A 510 -4.48 0.48 -36.01
N PHE A 511 -5.71 0.85 -35.64
CA PHE A 511 -6.90 0.02 -35.77
C PHE A 511 -8.11 0.83 -36.22
N PRO A 512 -9.16 0.20 -36.79
CA PRO A 512 -10.41 0.89 -37.09
C PRO A 512 -11.03 1.52 -35.82
N PRO A 513 -11.70 2.69 -35.93
CA PRO A 513 -12.40 3.29 -34.81
C PRO A 513 -13.50 2.36 -34.27
N ARG A 514 -13.39 2.01 -32.98
CA ARG A 514 -14.37 1.20 -32.24
C ARG A 514 -14.31 1.50 -30.75
N GLY A 515 -15.37 1.15 -30.03
CA GLY A 515 -15.56 1.47 -28.62
C GLY A 515 -15.70 2.97 -28.37
N THR A 516 -15.96 3.34 -27.12
CA THR A 516 -16.14 4.75 -26.72
C THR A 516 -14.82 5.53 -26.72
N ALA A 517 -13.69 4.84 -26.53
CA ALA A 517 -12.37 5.44 -26.70
C ALA A 517 -11.29 4.40 -27.06
N GLN A 518 -10.25 4.85 -27.73
CA GLN A 518 -9.05 4.10 -28.07
C GLN A 518 -7.83 4.85 -27.56
N VAL A 519 -6.86 4.12 -27.00
CA VAL A 519 -5.61 4.69 -26.52
C VAL A 519 -4.46 3.89 -27.09
N TRP A 520 -3.42 4.53 -27.59
CA TRP A 520 -2.23 3.82 -28.07
C TRP A 520 -0.94 4.62 -27.91
N ALA A 521 0.14 3.89 -27.66
CA ALA A 521 1.51 4.39 -27.63
C ALA A 521 2.19 4.20 -28.99
N GLY A 522 3.07 5.13 -29.34
CA GLY A 522 3.94 5.02 -30.49
C GLY A 522 5.20 5.88 -30.36
N ARG A 523 6.05 5.84 -31.38
CA ARG A 523 7.20 6.73 -31.54
C ARG A 523 7.13 7.36 -32.91
N ASP A 524 7.38 8.67 -33.00
CA ASP A 524 7.42 9.36 -34.29
C ASP A 524 8.73 9.07 -35.05
N ALA A 525 8.90 9.66 -36.23
CA ALA A 525 10.10 9.47 -37.06
C ALA A 525 11.41 9.87 -36.37
N LYS A 526 11.36 10.72 -35.33
CA LYS A 526 12.51 11.14 -34.51
C LYS A 526 12.66 10.29 -33.24
N GLN A 527 11.98 9.15 -33.17
CA GLN A 527 11.90 8.27 -31.99
C GLN A 527 11.31 8.96 -30.74
N ARG A 528 10.58 10.05 -30.91
CA ARG A 528 9.93 10.74 -29.79
C ARG A 528 8.69 9.95 -29.37
N PRO A 529 8.57 9.56 -28.09
CA PRO A 529 7.42 8.80 -27.62
C PRO A 529 6.17 9.66 -27.58
N TYR A 530 5.04 9.08 -27.99
CA TYR A 530 3.72 9.69 -27.89
C TYR A 530 2.68 8.68 -27.41
N VAL A 531 1.63 9.21 -26.80
CA VAL A 531 0.38 8.51 -26.51
C VAL A 531 -0.75 9.29 -27.14
N VAL A 532 -1.62 8.62 -27.89
CA VAL A 532 -2.86 9.20 -28.41
C VAL A 532 -4.05 8.64 -27.65
N ILE A 533 -4.96 9.52 -27.25
CA ILE A 533 -6.28 9.20 -26.72
C ILE A 533 -7.31 9.72 -27.72
N ALA A 534 -8.00 8.82 -28.40
CA ALA A 534 -9.11 9.11 -29.30
C ALA A 534 -10.43 8.71 -28.62
N ALA A 535 -11.29 9.69 -28.33
CA ALA A 535 -12.56 9.43 -27.65
C ALA A 535 -13.75 9.87 -28.51
N GLN A 536 -14.89 9.20 -28.42
CA GLN A 536 -16.07 9.58 -29.18
C GLN A 536 -16.56 11.00 -28.81
N ASP A 537 -16.48 11.36 -27.53
CA ASP A 537 -16.89 12.65 -26.99
C ASP A 537 -16.15 12.97 -25.67
N ALA A 538 -16.47 14.13 -25.07
CA ALA A 538 -15.89 14.55 -23.80
C ALA A 538 -16.30 13.64 -22.62
N GLY A 539 -17.50 13.05 -22.64
CA GLY A 539 -17.95 12.12 -21.61
C GLY A 539 -17.12 10.83 -21.60
N ALA A 540 -16.80 10.31 -22.77
CA ALA A 540 -15.92 9.17 -22.95
C ALA A 540 -14.50 9.46 -22.43
N LEU A 541 -13.96 10.68 -22.62
CA LEU A 541 -12.67 11.07 -22.02
C LEU A 541 -12.71 11.07 -20.49
N LEU A 542 -13.76 11.63 -19.90
CA LEU A 542 -13.93 11.67 -18.45
C LEU A 542 -14.04 10.25 -17.86
N ALA A 543 -14.70 9.32 -18.57
CA ALA A 543 -14.82 7.93 -18.14
C ALA A 543 -13.46 7.21 -18.02
N LEU A 544 -12.42 7.66 -18.74
CA LEU A 544 -11.08 7.05 -18.69
C LEU A 544 -10.29 7.36 -17.42
N GLN A 545 -10.64 8.44 -16.70
CA GLN A 545 -9.82 8.99 -15.61
C GLN A 545 -9.51 7.99 -14.50
N ARG A 546 -10.42 7.04 -14.24
CA ARG A 546 -10.24 6.02 -13.21
C ARG A 546 -9.46 4.82 -13.73
N ALA A 547 -9.78 4.34 -14.93
CA ALA A 547 -9.26 3.06 -15.41
C ALA A 547 -7.90 3.19 -16.12
N LEU A 548 -7.71 4.20 -16.97
CA LEU A 548 -6.53 4.34 -17.82
C LEU A 548 -5.18 4.41 -17.06
N PRO A 549 -5.06 5.06 -15.87
CA PRO A 549 -3.82 5.05 -15.10
C PRO A 549 -3.29 3.64 -14.77
N HIS A 550 -4.15 2.63 -14.70
CA HIS A 550 -3.77 1.25 -14.37
C HIS A 550 -3.16 0.49 -15.56
N TYR A 551 -3.22 1.03 -16.78
CA TYR A 551 -2.81 0.34 -18.01
C TYR A 551 -1.50 0.83 -18.61
N GLY A 552 -0.66 1.54 -17.85
CA GLY A 552 0.62 2.07 -18.35
C GLY A 552 1.52 1.05 -19.08
N ARG A 553 1.48 -0.24 -18.69
CA ARG A 553 2.27 -1.31 -19.33
C ARG A 553 1.72 -1.81 -20.67
N GLN A 554 0.54 -1.36 -21.08
CA GLN A 554 -0.04 -1.70 -22.38
C GLN A 554 0.52 -0.78 -23.46
N SER A 555 0.51 -1.24 -24.70
CA SER A 555 0.79 -0.41 -25.88
C SER A 555 -0.49 0.18 -26.45
N TRP A 556 -1.61 -0.52 -26.33
CA TRP A 556 -2.90 -0.05 -26.81
C TRP A 556 -4.06 -0.58 -25.97
N LEU A 557 -5.17 0.15 -25.99
CA LEU A 557 -6.39 -0.12 -25.24
C LEU A 557 -7.61 0.30 -26.05
N ILE A 558 -8.71 -0.39 -25.80
CA ILE A 558 -10.04 -0.03 -26.30
C ILE A 558 -11.01 -0.07 -25.14
N PHE A 559 -11.76 1.01 -24.98
CA PHE A 559 -12.69 1.21 -23.88
C PHE A 559 -14.14 1.17 -24.34
N GLU A 560 -14.99 0.60 -23.49
CA GLU A 560 -16.45 0.70 -23.54
C GLU A 560 -16.91 1.39 -22.24
N GLY A 561 -17.14 2.69 -22.33
CA GLY A 561 -17.27 3.58 -21.18
C GLY A 561 -16.02 3.52 -20.29
N PRO A 562 -16.16 3.21 -18.98
CA PRO A 562 -15.02 3.14 -18.06
C PRO A 562 -14.25 1.80 -18.11
N ARG A 563 -14.72 0.81 -18.88
CA ARG A 563 -14.15 -0.54 -18.89
C ARG A 563 -13.21 -0.73 -20.08
N ALA A 564 -11.99 -1.24 -19.84
CA ALA A 564 -11.14 -1.69 -20.93
C ALA A 564 -11.72 -3.00 -21.51
N ALA A 565 -12.25 -2.93 -22.73
CA ALA A 565 -12.82 -4.05 -23.46
C ALA A 565 -11.75 -4.89 -24.17
N ASP A 566 -10.66 -4.24 -24.57
CA ASP A 566 -9.54 -4.89 -25.25
C ASP A 566 -8.23 -4.17 -24.94
N LYS A 567 -7.10 -4.90 -24.99
CA LYS A 567 -5.78 -4.36 -24.66
C LYS A 567 -4.67 -5.24 -25.21
N GLY A 568 -3.50 -4.65 -25.45
CA GLY A 568 -2.32 -5.42 -25.79
C GLY A 568 -1.03 -4.63 -25.76
N VAL A 569 0.06 -5.35 -25.99
CA VAL A 569 1.41 -4.81 -26.20
C VAL A 569 1.77 -5.05 -27.66
N TRP A 570 2.44 -4.09 -28.32
CA TRP A 570 2.93 -4.32 -29.68
C TRP A 570 3.95 -5.47 -29.70
N PRO A 571 4.05 -6.22 -30.81
CA PRO A 571 5.15 -7.16 -30.96
C PRO A 571 6.50 -6.40 -30.87
N PRO A 572 7.54 -7.01 -30.29
CA PRO A 572 8.87 -6.41 -30.25
C PRO A 572 9.39 -6.14 -31.67
N GLY A 573 10.12 -5.04 -31.83
CA GLY A 573 10.92 -4.81 -33.04
C GLY A 573 12.09 -5.78 -33.08
N GLU A 574 12.53 -6.19 -34.27
CA GLU A 574 13.71 -7.04 -34.41
C GLU A 574 14.95 -6.33 -33.82
N GLU A 575 15.67 -7.01 -32.92
CA GLU A 575 16.94 -6.53 -32.36
C GLU A 575 17.98 -6.53 -33.48
N LYS A 576 18.47 -5.35 -33.88
CA LYS A 576 19.61 -5.27 -34.79
C LYS A 576 20.86 -5.64 -33.99
N SER A 577 21.38 -6.82 -34.29
CA SER A 577 22.59 -7.43 -33.72
C SER A 577 23.80 -6.50 -33.72
#